data_AF-A0A1G2HNI0-F1
#
_entry.id   AF-A0A1G2HNI0-F1
#
_cell.length_a   1.000
_cell.length_b   1.000
_cell.length_c   1.000
_cell.angle_alpha   90.00
_cell.angle_beta   90.00
_cell.angle_gamma   90.00
#
_symmetry.space_group_name_H-M   'P 1'
#
loop_
_entity.id
_entity.type
_entity.pdbx_description
1 polymer ?
#
loop_
_entity_poly.entity_id
_entity_poly.type
_entity_poly.pdbx_seq_one_letter_code
_entity_poly.pdbx_strand_id
1 'polypeptide(L)'
;MPNKFEGYTGHLAEGEVLGETKPEQKEREKEFEGEYINFNQAVDIVKDTDFQPFKDPTNPHEKPFPHDVHATIVDLLSLDNYEQVRFYTAVGSYLDRKHGVDAFFELDLGNGESVRATLDMTQNPHKRDYKADVVFQWPRDGIDRRDPGDRIVWRDKVNEVARDAADVLSATARAEGKTMRSLGEKEIKESFAVSEEKRQKRMRRFVPERVLKR
;
A
#
# COMPACT_ATOMS: atom_id res chain seq x y z
N MET A 1 -18.22 6.12 -27.35
CA MET A 1 -18.41 7.06 -26.23
C MET A 1 -17.16 7.94 -26.19
N PRO A 2 -17.28 9.27 -26.04
CA PRO A 2 -16.09 10.11 -25.90
C PRO A 2 -15.33 9.65 -24.64
N ASN A 3 -14.01 9.50 -24.79
CA ASN A 3 -13.13 9.10 -23.71
C ASN A 3 -13.23 10.16 -22.60
N LYS A 4 -13.70 9.79 -21.40
CA LYS A 4 -13.97 10.76 -20.32
C LYS A 4 -12.68 11.50 -19.90
N PHE A 5 -11.50 10.93 -20.20
CA PHE A 5 -10.19 11.50 -19.89
C PHE A 5 -9.18 11.22 -21.03
N GLU A 6 -9.21 12.01 -22.10
CA GLU A 6 -8.13 12.02 -23.11
C GLU A 6 -6.80 12.45 -22.44
N GLY A 7 -5.78 11.58 -22.46
CA GLY A 7 -4.45 11.84 -21.91
C GLY A 7 -4.11 11.14 -20.59
N TYR A 8 -5.01 10.29 -20.08
CA TYR A 8 -4.82 9.51 -18.86
C TYR A 8 -3.75 8.41 -19.07
N THR A 9 -2.54 8.60 -18.53
CA THR A 9 -1.49 7.56 -18.52
C THR A 9 -1.65 6.66 -17.30
N GLY A 10 -1.12 5.42 -17.36
CA GLY A 10 -1.23 4.45 -16.25
C GLY A 10 -0.73 5.02 -14.91
N HIS A 11 0.44 5.68 -14.93
CA HIS A 11 1.03 6.35 -13.76
C HIS A 11 0.13 7.44 -13.17
N LEU A 12 -0.53 8.24 -14.01
CA LEU A 12 -1.45 9.27 -13.54
C LEU A 12 -2.70 8.66 -12.90
N ALA A 13 -3.20 7.56 -13.48
CA ALA A 13 -4.31 6.81 -12.89
C ALA A 13 -3.93 6.26 -11.50
N GLU A 14 -2.74 5.67 -11.37
CA GLU A 14 -2.21 5.13 -10.11
C GLU A 14 -2.12 6.22 -9.03
N GLY A 15 -1.51 7.37 -9.34
CA GLY A 15 -1.42 8.49 -8.40
C GLY A 15 -2.78 9.09 -8.02
N GLU A 16 -3.74 9.10 -8.95
CA GLU A 16 -5.11 9.56 -8.66
C GLU A 16 -5.86 8.60 -7.73
N VAL A 17 -5.78 7.30 -7.98
CA VAL A 17 -6.50 6.25 -7.26
C VAL A 17 -5.84 5.91 -5.93
N LEU A 18 -4.55 5.58 -5.95
CA LEU A 18 -3.78 5.07 -4.81
C LEU A 18 -3.01 6.16 -4.07
N GLY A 19 -2.88 7.36 -4.64
CA GLY A 19 -1.99 8.40 -4.14
C GLY A 19 -0.55 8.20 -4.60
N GLU A 20 0.23 9.28 -4.65
CA GLU A 20 1.64 9.25 -5.04
C GLU A 20 2.52 9.68 -3.86
N THR A 21 3.68 9.04 -3.71
CA THR A 21 4.70 9.49 -2.75
C THR A 21 5.16 10.91 -3.06
N LYS A 22 5.54 11.67 -2.03
CA LYS A 22 6.01 13.05 -2.21
C LYS A 22 7.30 13.10 -3.04
N PRO A 23 7.54 14.15 -3.85
CA PRO A 23 8.73 14.25 -4.72
C PRO A 23 10.06 14.07 -3.98
N GLU A 24 10.14 14.50 -2.71
CA GLU A 24 11.32 14.37 -1.86
C GLU A 24 11.74 12.91 -1.65
N GLN A 25 10.80 11.95 -1.75
CA GLN A 25 11.08 10.53 -1.77
C GLN A 25 12.02 10.15 -2.90
N LYS A 26 11.71 10.63 -4.12
CA LYS A 26 12.49 10.34 -5.33
C LYS A 26 13.88 10.94 -5.21
N GLU A 27 14.01 12.15 -4.65
CA GLU A 27 15.31 12.78 -4.41
C GLU A 27 16.15 12.01 -3.39
N ARG A 28 15.53 11.57 -2.29
CA ARG A 28 16.17 10.71 -1.30
C ARG A 28 16.65 9.40 -1.90
N GLU A 29 15.85 8.80 -2.79
CA GLU A 29 16.19 7.56 -3.48
C GLU A 29 17.37 7.69 -4.44
N LYS A 30 17.66 8.89 -4.97
CA LYS A 30 18.88 9.13 -5.77
C LYS A 30 20.15 9.03 -4.93
N GLU A 31 20.09 9.18 -3.61
CA GLU A 31 21.29 9.03 -2.77
C GLU A 31 21.78 7.58 -2.68
N PHE A 32 20.95 6.63 -3.14
CA PHE A 32 21.25 5.20 -3.32
C PHE A 32 21.63 4.86 -4.77
N GLU A 33 21.77 5.86 -5.66
CA GLU A 33 22.01 5.65 -7.08
C GLU A 33 23.31 4.86 -7.32
N GLY A 34 23.17 3.66 -7.91
CA GLY A 34 24.24 2.69 -8.14
C GLY A 34 24.13 1.41 -7.28
N GLU A 35 23.40 1.46 -6.16
CA GLU A 35 23.17 0.31 -5.29
C GLU A 35 21.78 -0.29 -5.53
N TYR A 36 21.71 -1.62 -5.60
CA TYR A 36 20.42 -2.31 -5.69
C TYR A 36 19.78 -2.38 -4.30
N ILE A 37 18.66 -1.69 -4.13
CA ILE A 37 17.84 -1.73 -2.91
C ILE A 37 16.95 -2.96 -3.01
N ASN A 38 17.13 -3.92 -2.10
CA ASN A 38 16.29 -5.11 -2.08
C ASN A 38 14.85 -4.76 -1.64
N PHE A 39 13.93 -5.69 -1.88
CA PHE A 39 12.50 -5.48 -1.64
C PHE A 39 12.19 -5.00 -0.21
N ASN A 40 12.75 -5.65 0.82
CA ASN A 40 12.48 -5.30 2.21
C ASN A 40 13.01 -3.90 2.58
N GLN A 41 14.18 -3.55 2.05
CA GLN A 41 14.74 -2.21 2.22
C GLN A 41 13.88 -1.15 1.53
N ALA A 42 13.41 -1.42 0.30
CA ALA A 42 12.54 -0.53 -0.44
C ALA A 42 11.21 -0.30 0.29
N VAL A 43 10.65 -1.34 0.91
CA VAL A 43 9.46 -1.20 1.77
C VAL A 43 9.76 -0.35 3.01
N ASP A 44 10.85 -0.62 3.73
CA ASP A 44 11.22 0.16 4.92
C ASP A 44 11.41 1.65 4.60
N ILE A 45 11.92 1.95 3.39
CA ILE A 45 12.06 3.29 2.83
C ILE A 45 10.70 3.93 2.55
N VAL A 46 9.79 3.23 1.87
CA VAL A 46 8.45 3.74 1.49
C VAL A 46 7.56 4.01 2.71
N LYS A 47 7.69 3.20 3.77
CA LYS A 47 6.94 3.34 5.02
C LYS A 47 7.26 4.62 5.81
N ASP A 48 8.25 5.38 5.38
CA ASP A 48 8.57 6.66 5.99
C ASP A 48 7.42 7.66 5.77
N THR A 49 6.74 8.00 6.85
CA THR A 49 5.50 8.80 6.83
C THR A 49 5.74 10.22 6.34
N ASP A 50 6.96 10.73 6.41
CA ASP A 50 7.28 12.08 5.93
C ASP A 50 7.09 12.19 4.41
N PHE A 51 7.15 11.06 3.70
CA PHE A 51 7.01 10.98 2.24
C PHE A 51 5.70 10.37 1.76
N GLN A 52 4.87 9.86 2.67
CA GLN A 52 3.51 9.41 2.34
C GLN A 52 2.60 10.62 2.09
N PRO A 53 1.65 10.54 1.14
CA PRO A 53 0.68 11.61 0.91
C PRO A 53 -0.43 11.65 1.96
N PHE A 54 -0.56 10.58 2.76
CA PHE A 54 -1.53 10.44 3.83
C PHE A 54 -0.94 10.88 5.15
N LYS A 55 -1.72 11.60 5.97
CA LYS A 55 -1.28 11.94 7.34
C LYS A 55 -1.28 10.72 8.26
N ASP A 56 -2.20 9.78 8.02
CA ASP A 56 -2.40 8.59 8.83
C ASP A 56 -2.58 7.34 7.97
N PRO A 57 -1.57 6.44 7.92
CA PRO A 57 -1.67 5.17 7.19
C PRO A 57 -2.81 4.26 7.66
N THR A 58 -3.32 4.44 8.87
CA THR A 58 -4.45 3.66 9.39
C THR A 58 -5.81 4.17 8.90
N ASN A 59 -5.83 5.36 8.30
CA ASN A 59 -7.04 5.95 7.75
C ASN A 59 -6.70 6.81 6.51
N PRO A 60 -6.50 6.20 5.34
CA PRO A 60 -6.11 6.88 4.10
C PRO A 60 -7.28 7.63 3.44
N HIS A 61 -8.10 8.34 4.23
CA HIS A 61 -9.31 9.04 3.82
C HIS A 61 -9.10 10.12 2.75
N GLU A 62 -7.86 10.61 2.59
CA GLU A 62 -7.49 11.54 1.53
C GLU A 62 -7.66 10.92 0.13
N LYS A 63 -7.67 9.58 0.04
CA LYS A 63 -7.94 8.85 -1.21
C LYS A 63 -9.10 7.87 -1.02
N PRO A 64 -10.23 8.08 -1.72
CA PRO A 64 -11.42 7.27 -1.49
C PRO A 64 -11.25 5.78 -1.76
N PHE A 65 -10.44 5.39 -2.75
CA PHE A 65 -10.30 3.98 -3.12
C PHE A 65 -9.55 3.18 -2.03
N PRO A 66 -8.31 3.56 -1.63
CA PRO A 66 -7.65 2.95 -0.48
C PRO A 66 -8.47 2.98 0.80
N HIS A 67 -9.23 4.04 1.07
CA HIS A 67 -10.09 4.14 2.24
C HIS A 67 -11.21 3.10 2.23
N ASP A 68 -11.94 2.98 1.12
CA ASP A 68 -13.05 2.02 0.99
C ASP A 68 -12.52 0.57 1.02
N VAL A 69 -11.37 0.30 0.40
CA VAL A 69 -10.69 -1.01 0.45
C VAL A 69 -10.22 -1.35 1.87
N HIS A 70 -9.60 -0.39 2.57
CA HIS A 70 -9.16 -0.54 3.96
C HIS A 70 -10.33 -0.95 4.87
N ALA A 71 -11.44 -0.21 4.80
CA ALA A 71 -12.62 -0.50 5.61
C ALA A 71 -13.20 -1.89 5.29
N THR A 72 -13.24 -2.25 4.01
CA THR A 72 -13.73 -3.56 3.58
C THR A 72 -12.82 -4.70 4.05
N ILE A 73 -11.48 -4.52 4.06
CA ILE A 73 -10.54 -5.51 4.62
C ILE A 73 -10.78 -5.70 6.12
N VAL A 74 -10.95 -4.61 6.87
CA VAL A 74 -11.23 -4.66 8.32
C VAL A 74 -12.50 -5.47 8.60
N ASP A 75 -13.57 -5.22 7.84
CA ASP A 75 -14.83 -5.96 7.94
C ASP A 75 -14.66 -7.45 7.58
N LEU A 76 -14.00 -7.75 6.46
CA LEU A 76 -13.76 -9.12 5.99
C LEU A 76 -12.95 -9.96 6.98
N LEU A 77 -11.97 -9.32 7.64
CA LEU A 77 -11.13 -9.96 8.65
C LEU A 77 -11.77 -9.94 10.06
N SER A 78 -12.97 -9.35 10.21
CA SER A 78 -13.69 -9.23 11.49
C SER A 78 -12.84 -8.59 12.59
N LEU A 79 -12.13 -7.51 12.26
CA LEU A 79 -11.30 -6.76 13.19
C LEU A 79 -12.13 -5.64 13.82
N ASP A 80 -11.97 -5.43 15.13
CA ASP A 80 -12.69 -4.36 15.82
C ASP A 80 -12.01 -2.99 15.67
N ASN A 81 -10.70 -3.00 15.35
CA ASN A 81 -9.87 -1.79 15.31
C ASN A 81 -9.30 -1.57 13.91
N TYR A 82 -9.79 -0.51 13.25
CA TYR A 82 -9.31 -0.04 11.94
C TYR A 82 -7.80 0.24 11.93
N GLU A 83 -7.24 0.67 13.07
CA GLU A 83 -5.80 0.94 13.24
C GLU A 83 -4.90 -0.29 13.06
N GLN A 84 -5.48 -1.49 13.11
CA GLN A 84 -4.74 -2.73 12.94
C GLN A 84 -4.29 -2.94 11.48
N VAL A 85 -4.95 -2.29 10.51
CA VAL A 85 -4.59 -2.33 9.09
C VAL A 85 -4.01 -0.98 8.68
N ARG A 86 -2.88 -0.98 7.97
CA ARG A 86 -2.24 0.23 7.44
C ARG A 86 -2.09 0.15 5.94
N PHE A 87 -2.34 1.26 5.26
CA PHE A 87 -2.13 1.43 3.84
C PHE A 87 -0.91 2.32 3.57
N TYR A 88 -0.10 1.92 2.60
CA TYR A 88 1.01 2.72 2.10
C TYR A 88 0.97 2.73 0.57
N THR A 89 1.13 3.92 -0.02
CA THR A 89 1.39 4.01 -1.46
C THR A 89 2.88 3.95 -1.72
N ALA A 90 3.23 3.30 -2.81
CA ALA A 90 4.57 3.19 -3.37
C ALA A 90 4.64 3.84 -4.76
N VAL A 91 3.54 4.38 -5.31
CA VAL A 91 3.52 5.04 -6.62
C VAL A 91 4.60 6.12 -6.69
N GLY A 92 5.45 6.04 -7.72
CA GLY A 92 6.58 6.92 -7.95
C GLY A 92 7.86 6.58 -7.19
N SER A 93 7.83 5.64 -6.24
CA SER A 93 8.99 5.25 -5.43
C SER A 93 9.91 4.25 -6.15
N TYR A 94 11.00 3.84 -5.51
CA TYR A 94 11.86 2.75 -5.97
C TYR A 94 11.13 1.41 -5.92
N LEU A 95 10.24 1.23 -4.94
CA LEU A 95 9.46 0.01 -4.77
C LEU A 95 8.54 -0.23 -5.97
N ASP A 96 7.85 0.81 -6.45
CA ASP A 96 7.11 0.79 -7.72
C ASP A 96 8.07 0.51 -8.90
N ARG A 97 9.02 1.42 -9.15
CA ARG A 97 9.82 1.39 -10.39
C ARG A 97 10.69 0.15 -10.58
N LYS A 98 11.11 -0.51 -9.49
CA LYS A 98 12.05 -1.65 -9.52
C LYS A 98 11.43 -2.96 -9.07
N HIS A 99 10.49 -2.91 -8.12
CA HIS A 99 9.83 -4.11 -7.59
C HIS A 99 8.40 -4.28 -8.08
N GLY A 100 7.83 -3.33 -8.83
CA GLY A 100 6.51 -3.45 -9.47
C GLY A 100 5.39 -3.55 -8.45
N VAL A 101 5.45 -2.74 -7.39
CA VAL A 101 4.45 -2.65 -6.35
C VAL A 101 4.03 -1.19 -6.22
N ASP A 102 2.76 -0.90 -6.49
CA ASP A 102 2.20 0.45 -6.47
C ASP A 102 1.73 0.85 -5.08
N ALA A 103 1.29 -0.11 -4.27
CA ALA A 103 0.85 0.11 -2.91
C ALA A 103 0.84 -1.20 -2.12
N PHE A 104 0.60 -1.15 -0.82
CA PHE A 104 0.39 -2.35 -0.01
C PHE A 104 -0.41 -2.06 1.25
N PHE A 105 -1.08 -3.10 1.74
CA PHE A 105 -1.68 -3.15 3.07
C PHE A 105 -0.79 -3.97 4.02
N GLU A 106 -0.66 -3.52 5.26
CA GLU A 106 -0.07 -4.30 6.35
C GLU A 106 -1.09 -4.52 7.46
N LEU A 107 -1.22 -5.78 7.89
CA LEU A 107 -2.01 -6.18 9.05
C LEU A 107 -1.08 -6.41 10.23
N ASP A 108 -1.32 -5.68 11.33
CA ASP A 108 -0.64 -5.87 12.61
C ASP A 108 -1.14 -7.14 13.31
N LEU A 109 -0.22 -8.01 13.70
CA LEU A 109 -0.49 -9.28 14.39
C LEU A 109 -0.10 -9.22 15.87
N GLY A 110 0.35 -8.06 16.36
CA GLY A 110 0.84 -7.85 17.71
C GLY A 110 2.36 -8.07 17.83
N ASN A 111 2.94 -7.60 18.93
CA ASN A 111 4.37 -7.78 19.27
C ASN A 111 5.37 -7.27 18.21
N GLY A 112 4.95 -6.29 17.41
CA GLY A 112 5.72 -5.73 16.30
C GLY A 112 5.91 -6.72 15.16
N GLU A 113 4.94 -7.60 14.94
CA GLU A 113 4.81 -8.45 13.77
C GLU A 113 3.66 -7.98 12.88
N SER A 114 3.87 -8.08 11.57
CA SER A 114 2.83 -7.81 10.58
C SER A 114 2.95 -8.77 9.41
N VAL A 115 1.87 -8.88 8.63
CA VAL A 115 1.85 -9.49 7.30
C VAL A 115 1.41 -8.45 6.29
N ARG A 116 1.77 -8.67 5.02
CA ARG A 116 1.59 -7.67 3.96
C ARG A 116 0.86 -8.27 2.77
N ALA A 117 0.02 -7.48 2.13
CA ALA A 117 -0.52 -7.74 0.80
C ALA A 117 -0.10 -6.58 -0.13
N THR A 118 0.69 -6.89 -1.16
CA THR A 118 1.14 -5.91 -2.16
C THR A 118 0.17 -5.80 -3.32
N LEU A 119 0.05 -4.59 -3.87
CA LEU A 119 -0.88 -4.22 -4.93
C LEU A 119 -0.11 -3.72 -6.15
N ASP A 120 -0.56 -4.11 -7.33
CA ASP A 120 -0.18 -3.54 -8.63
C ASP A 120 -1.47 -3.25 -9.41
N MET A 121 -1.69 -1.98 -9.73
CA MET A 121 -2.80 -1.54 -10.54
C MET A 121 -2.37 -1.56 -12.00
N THR A 122 -3.25 -2.01 -12.89
CA THR A 122 -2.92 -1.99 -14.32
C THR A 122 -4.12 -1.62 -15.19
N GLN A 123 -3.85 -0.85 -16.24
CA GLN A 123 -4.82 -0.60 -17.32
C GLN A 123 -4.61 -1.55 -18.52
N ASN A 124 -3.64 -2.48 -18.42
CA ASN A 124 -3.34 -3.45 -19.46
C ASN A 124 -4.02 -4.80 -19.15
N PRO A 125 -5.08 -5.19 -19.87
CA PRO A 125 -5.78 -6.45 -19.63
C PRO A 125 -4.95 -7.69 -19.97
N HIS A 126 -3.79 -7.51 -20.61
CA HIS A 126 -2.88 -8.57 -21.02
C HIS A 126 -1.56 -8.60 -20.23
N LYS A 127 -1.41 -7.79 -19.17
CA LYS A 127 -0.26 -7.92 -18.27
C LYS A 127 -0.33 -9.32 -17.63
N ARG A 128 0.72 -10.14 -17.80
CA ARG A 128 0.76 -11.54 -17.31
C ARG A 128 1.85 -11.78 -16.27
N ASP A 129 2.84 -10.89 -16.20
CA ASP A 129 3.91 -10.94 -15.20
C ASP A 129 3.51 -10.08 -14.01
N TYR A 130 3.41 -10.71 -12.85
CA TYR A 130 2.96 -10.08 -11.61
C TYR A 130 4.05 -10.25 -10.55
N LYS A 131 4.52 -9.12 -10.00
CA LYS A 131 5.45 -9.10 -8.86
C LYS A 131 4.73 -8.84 -7.53
N ALA A 132 3.51 -8.30 -7.60
CA ALA A 132 2.65 -8.06 -6.45
C ALA A 132 1.72 -9.25 -6.18
N ASP A 133 1.23 -9.33 -4.95
CA ASP A 133 0.32 -10.38 -4.49
C ASP A 133 -1.09 -10.22 -5.11
N VAL A 134 -1.55 -8.97 -5.25
CA VAL A 134 -2.85 -8.62 -5.81
C VAL A 134 -2.63 -7.71 -7.02
N VAL A 135 -3.12 -8.13 -8.18
CA VAL A 135 -3.09 -7.32 -9.39
C VAL A 135 -4.51 -7.06 -9.86
N PHE A 136 -4.88 -5.80 -9.98
CA PHE A 136 -6.25 -5.43 -10.31
C PHE A 136 -6.30 -4.47 -11.50
N GLN A 137 -7.32 -4.68 -12.34
CA GLN A 137 -7.50 -3.87 -13.53
C GLN A 137 -8.28 -2.61 -13.23
N TRP A 138 -7.76 -1.45 -13.64
CA TRP A 138 -8.46 -0.18 -13.58
C TRP A 138 -9.00 0.23 -14.95
N PRO A 139 -10.26 0.70 -15.06
CA PRO A 139 -10.81 1.19 -16.32
C PRO A 139 -9.96 2.32 -16.91
N ARG A 140 -9.71 2.27 -18.22
CA ARG A 140 -8.94 3.31 -18.94
C ARG A 140 -9.61 4.66 -18.90
N ASP A 141 -10.93 4.68 -18.97
CA ASP A 141 -11.75 5.90 -18.96
C ASP A 141 -12.03 6.40 -17.53
N GLY A 142 -11.34 5.84 -16.52
CA GLY A 142 -11.55 6.15 -15.11
C GLY A 142 -12.91 5.67 -14.57
N ILE A 143 -13.22 6.08 -13.33
CA ILE A 143 -14.50 5.80 -12.66
C ILE A 143 -15.01 7.10 -12.04
N ASP A 144 -16.15 7.63 -12.52
CA ASP A 144 -16.79 8.79 -11.89
C ASP A 144 -17.81 8.35 -10.82
N ARG A 145 -17.43 8.47 -9.54
CA ARG A 145 -18.30 8.09 -8.40
C ARG A 145 -19.64 8.85 -8.34
N ARG A 146 -19.84 9.90 -9.14
CA ARG A 146 -21.12 10.62 -9.24
C ARG A 146 -22.09 9.94 -10.23
N ASP A 147 -21.57 9.17 -11.18
CA ASP A 147 -22.38 8.42 -12.14
C ASP A 147 -22.90 7.11 -11.50
N PRO A 148 -24.21 6.79 -11.60
CA PRO A 148 -24.76 5.58 -11.00
C PRO A 148 -24.17 4.26 -11.51
N GLY A 149 -23.79 4.18 -12.79
CA GLY A 149 -23.17 2.99 -13.37
C GLY A 149 -21.76 2.79 -12.84
N ASP A 150 -20.96 3.86 -12.83
CA ASP A 150 -19.58 3.86 -12.33
C ASP A 150 -19.53 3.55 -10.82
N ARG A 151 -20.56 3.88 -10.03
CA ARG A 151 -20.67 3.46 -8.61
C ARG A 151 -20.70 1.95 -8.42
N ILE A 152 -21.33 1.22 -9.35
CA ILE A 152 -21.35 -0.25 -9.29
C ILE A 152 -19.94 -0.77 -9.56
N VAL A 153 -19.29 -0.27 -10.62
CA VAL A 153 -17.91 -0.64 -10.98
C VAL A 153 -16.94 -0.33 -9.82
N TRP A 154 -17.08 0.83 -9.19
CA TRP A 154 -16.30 1.21 -8.01
C TRP A 154 -16.44 0.18 -6.89
N ARG A 155 -17.68 -0.13 -6.49
CA ARG A 155 -17.95 -1.07 -5.40
C ARG A 155 -17.41 -2.46 -5.73
N ASP A 156 -17.60 -2.91 -6.97
CA ASP A 156 -17.14 -4.22 -7.40
C ASP A 156 -15.60 -4.28 -7.36
N LYS A 157 -14.91 -3.19 -7.75
CA LYS A 157 -13.44 -3.07 -7.64
C LYS A 157 -12.94 -3.02 -6.20
N VAL A 158 -13.62 -2.29 -5.32
CA VAL A 158 -13.31 -2.27 -3.88
C VAL A 158 -13.41 -3.68 -3.30
N ASN A 159 -14.52 -4.37 -3.58
CA ASN A 159 -14.75 -5.72 -3.06
C ASN A 159 -13.75 -6.75 -3.62
N GLU A 160 -13.41 -6.66 -4.91
CA GLU A 160 -12.39 -7.49 -5.56
C GLU A 160 -11.04 -7.34 -4.85
N VAL A 161 -10.52 -6.11 -4.78
CA VAL A 161 -9.20 -5.84 -4.19
C VAL A 161 -9.17 -6.15 -2.70
N ALA A 162 -10.21 -5.79 -1.96
CA ALA A 162 -10.28 -6.04 -0.52
C ALA A 162 -10.31 -7.54 -0.21
N ARG A 163 -11.06 -8.33 -0.99
CA ARG A 163 -11.12 -9.78 -0.81
C ARG A 163 -9.76 -10.43 -1.09
N ASP A 164 -9.15 -10.10 -2.22
CA ASP A 164 -7.86 -10.68 -2.60
C ASP A 164 -6.76 -10.28 -1.59
N ALA A 165 -6.75 -9.03 -1.14
CA ALA A 165 -5.82 -8.58 -0.11
C ALA A 165 -6.07 -9.28 1.24
N ALA A 166 -7.33 -9.41 1.68
CA ALA A 166 -7.67 -10.12 2.91
C ALA A 166 -7.28 -11.61 2.85
N ASP A 167 -7.46 -12.25 1.70
CA ASP A 167 -7.05 -13.64 1.46
C ASP A 167 -5.52 -13.77 1.53
N VAL A 168 -4.75 -12.85 0.93
CA VAL A 168 -3.28 -12.80 1.02
C VAL A 168 -2.82 -12.61 2.47
N LEU A 169 -3.35 -11.62 3.19
CA LEU A 169 -3.00 -11.37 4.59
C LEU A 169 -3.28 -12.61 5.44
N SER A 170 -4.44 -13.24 5.25
CA SER A 170 -4.86 -14.44 5.96
C SER A 170 -4.00 -15.65 5.66
N ALA A 171 -3.72 -15.91 4.39
CA ALA A 171 -2.89 -17.02 3.96
C ALA A 171 -1.46 -16.88 4.46
N THR A 172 -0.91 -15.66 4.41
CA THR A 172 0.46 -15.36 4.86
C THR A 172 0.60 -15.56 6.36
N ALA A 173 -0.34 -15.02 7.16
CA ALA A 173 -0.33 -15.22 8.61
C ALA A 173 -0.39 -16.71 8.97
N ARG A 174 -1.24 -17.49 8.28
CA ARG A 174 -1.33 -18.95 8.47
C ARG A 174 -0.05 -19.68 8.07
N ALA A 175 0.55 -19.33 6.93
CA ALA A 175 1.79 -19.93 6.44
C ALA A 175 2.98 -19.67 7.38
N GLU A 176 3.00 -18.50 8.03
CA GLU A 176 4.00 -18.14 9.04
C GLU A 176 3.70 -18.68 10.44
N GLY A 177 2.59 -19.41 10.63
CA GLY A 177 2.18 -19.95 11.93
C GLY A 177 1.72 -18.87 12.92
N LYS A 178 1.36 -17.68 12.43
CA LYS A 178 0.91 -16.55 13.24
C LYS A 178 -0.60 -16.58 13.43
N THR A 179 -1.04 -16.13 14.59
CA THR A 179 -2.47 -16.05 14.91
C THR A 179 -3.00 -14.67 14.55
N MET A 180 -3.97 -14.61 13.65
CA MET A 180 -4.75 -13.39 13.43
C MET A 180 -5.87 -13.31 14.47
N ARG A 181 -5.98 -12.16 15.11
CA ARG A 181 -7.11 -11.80 15.99
C ARG A 181 -7.25 -10.28 16.01
N SER A 182 -8.40 -9.82 16.48
CA SER A 182 -8.59 -8.41 16.82
C SER A 182 -7.64 -8.02 17.98
N LEU A 183 -6.91 -6.92 17.80
CA LEU A 183 -6.05 -6.32 18.80
C LEU A 183 -6.74 -5.09 19.40
N GLY A 184 -6.57 -4.82 20.70
CA GLY A 184 -7.02 -3.56 21.28
C GLY A 184 -6.09 -2.39 20.92
N GLU A 185 -6.58 -1.15 20.99
CA GLU A 185 -5.80 0.06 20.65
C GLU A 185 -4.42 0.12 21.31
N LYS A 186 -4.34 -0.23 22.60
CA LYS A 186 -3.07 -0.21 23.35
C LYS A 186 -2.08 -1.22 22.77
N GLU A 187 -2.56 -2.41 22.42
CA GLU A 187 -1.73 -3.47 21.84
C GLU A 187 -1.22 -3.07 20.45
N ILE A 188 -2.08 -2.43 19.63
CA ILE A 188 -1.70 -1.91 18.31
C ILE A 188 -0.61 -0.84 18.46
N LYS A 189 -0.75 0.09 19.40
CA LYS A 189 0.25 1.15 19.65
C LYS A 189 1.59 0.57 20.10
N GLU A 190 1.57 -0.40 21.01
CA GLU A 190 2.77 -1.09 21.48
C GLU A 190 3.44 -1.89 20.35
N SER A 191 2.65 -2.63 19.58
CA SER A 191 3.12 -3.41 18.43
C SER A 191 3.76 -2.49 17.38
N PHE A 192 3.09 -1.39 17.04
CA PHE A 192 3.60 -0.41 16.09
C PHE A 192 4.93 0.22 16.56
N ALA A 193 5.04 0.59 17.84
CA ALA A 193 6.29 1.13 18.39
C ALA A 193 7.45 0.13 18.25
N VAL A 194 7.20 -1.15 18.54
CA VAL A 194 8.21 -2.23 18.38
C VAL A 194 8.58 -2.42 16.90
N SER A 195 7.59 -2.40 15.99
CA SER A 195 7.79 -2.49 14.55
C SER A 195 8.63 -1.33 14.00
N GLU A 196 8.34 -0.11 14.43
CA GLU A 196 9.06 1.09 14.03
C GLU A 196 10.48 1.13 14.58
N GLU A 197 10.71 0.72 15.83
CA GLU A 197 12.07 0.59 16.37
C GLU A 197 12.90 -0.41 15.55
N LYS A 198 12.32 -1.58 15.23
CA LYS A 198 12.96 -2.58 14.36
C LYS A 198 13.25 -1.99 12.97
N ARG A 199 12.30 -1.25 12.39
CA ARG A 199 12.47 -0.56 11.09
C ARG A 199 13.60 0.46 11.13
N GLN A 200 13.59 1.38 12.10
CA GLN A 200 14.63 2.40 12.25
C GLN A 200 16.02 1.78 12.43
N LYS A 201 16.12 0.68 13.19
CA LYS A 201 17.38 -0.06 13.37
C LYS A 201 17.87 -0.70 12.06
N ARG A 202 16.97 -1.23 11.23
CA ARG A 202 17.31 -1.71 9.88
C ARG A 202 17.77 -0.56 9.00
N MET A 203 16.99 0.51 8.93
CA MET A 203 17.29 1.73 8.16
C MET A 203 18.69 2.27 8.49
N ARG A 204 19.04 2.41 9.78
CA ARG A 204 20.38 2.88 10.21
C ARG A 204 21.55 2.00 9.76
N ARG A 205 21.32 0.72 9.46
CA ARG A 205 22.38 -0.22 9.06
C ARG A 205 22.71 -0.15 7.58
N PHE A 206 21.75 0.19 6.73
CA PHE A 206 21.92 0.13 5.28
C PHE A 206 21.78 1.49 4.58
N VAL A 207 21.08 2.43 5.21
CA VAL A 207 20.95 3.78 4.67
C VAL A 207 22.23 4.55 5.03
N PRO A 208 22.99 5.07 4.05
CA PRO A 208 24.17 5.86 4.34
C PRO A 208 23.84 7.02 5.31
N GLU A 209 24.72 7.33 6.26
CA GLU A 209 24.46 8.38 7.28
C GLU A 209 24.06 9.74 6.68
N ARG A 210 24.51 10.04 5.46
CA ARG A 210 24.15 11.25 4.71
C ARG A 210 22.65 11.37 4.41
N VAL A 211 21.96 10.24 4.25
CA VAL A 211 20.52 10.17 3.94
C VAL A 211 19.66 10.18 5.23
N LEU A 212 20.25 9.93 6.41
CA LEU A 212 19.55 9.85 7.71
C LEU A 212 19.47 11.20 8.46
N LYS A 213 20.20 12.23 8.01
CA LYS A 213 20.41 13.50 8.73
C LYS A 213 19.59 14.69 8.20
N ARG A 214 18.42 14.47 7.60
CA ARG A 214 17.54 15.55 7.16
C ARG A 214 16.15 15.41 7.72
#